data_AF-A0A0F6Z731-F1
#
_entry.id   AF-A0A0F6Z731-F1
#
_cell.length_a   1.000
_cell.length_b   1.000
_cell.length_c   1.000
_cell.angle_alpha   90.00
_cell.angle_beta   90.00
_cell.angle_gamma   90.00
#
_symmetry.space_group_name_H-M   'P 1'
#
loop_
_entity.id
_entity.type
_entity.pdbx_description
1 polymer ?
#
loop_
_entity_poly.entity_id
_entity_poly.type
_entity_poly.pdbx_seq_one_letter_code
_entity_poly.pdbx_strand_id
1 'polypeptide(L)'
;MSSAKKKPAPERMHYIKGYVPVAYSSPHSSLERSATWLGMGFLLTALAGVGTVLFAVGANSVGQQQEHWVLYSIIGVVFAVVCTVLGTVLIIKGRAPYNRYVKETGRTQ
;
A
#
# COMPACT_ATOMS: atom_id res chain seq x y z
N MET A 1 -24.68 -28.76 -5.11
CA MET A 1 -23.96 -27.62 -4.47
C MET A 1 -22.85 -27.19 -5.42
N SER A 2 -22.95 -25.97 -5.96
CA SER A 2 -22.06 -25.44 -6.99
C SER A 2 -20.68 -25.17 -6.40
N SER A 3 -19.69 -26.01 -6.76
CA SER A 3 -18.28 -25.74 -6.47
C SER A 3 -17.85 -24.57 -7.35
N ALA A 4 -17.85 -23.37 -6.78
CA ALA A 4 -17.33 -22.19 -7.45
C ALA A 4 -15.89 -22.49 -7.90
N LYS A 5 -15.67 -22.60 -9.22
CA LYS A 5 -14.34 -22.70 -9.83
C LYS A 5 -13.48 -21.56 -9.28
N LYS A 6 -12.64 -21.85 -8.28
CA LYS A 6 -11.53 -20.97 -7.92
C LYS A 6 -10.75 -20.79 -9.21
N LYS A 7 -10.69 -19.55 -9.73
CA LYS A 7 -9.82 -19.24 -10.86
C LYS A 7 -8.43 -19.78 -10.49
N PRO A 8 -7.83 -20.68 -11.30
CA PRO A 8 -6.50 -21.16 -11.01
C PRO A 8 -5.60 -19.93 -10.87
N ALA A 9 -4.71 -19.94 -9.87
CA ALA A 9 -3.71 -18.89 -9.74
C ALA A 9 -3.03 -18.70 -11.12
N PRO A 10 -2.68 -17.47 -11.53
CA PRO A 10 -2.08 -17.19 -12.84
C PRO A 10 -0.70 -17.86 -13.06
N GLU A 11 -0.34 -18.80 -12.20
CA GLU A 11 0.98 -19.39 -12.08
C GLU A 11 0.83 -20.85 -11.66
N ARG A 12 0.48 -21.72 -12.61
CA ARG A 12 0.91 -23.12 -12.48
C ARG A 12 2.43 -23.11 -12.61
N MET A 13 3.11 -22.87 -11.51
CA MET A 13 4.56 -22.75 -11.44
C MET A 13 5.22 -24.10 -11.70
N HIS A 14 5.43 -24.40 -12.97
CA HIS A 14 6.49 -25.32 -13.36
C HIS A 14 7.84 -24.59 -13.26
N TYR A 15 8.22 -24.16 -12.06
CA TYR A 15 9.60 -23.80 -11.83
C TYR A 15 10.44 -25.08 -11.98
N ILE A 16 11.58 -24.95 -12.63
CA ILE A 16 12.58 -26.02 -12.68
C ILE A 16 12.89 -26.42 -11.23
N LYS A 17 12.99 -27.72 -10.95
CA LYS A 17 13.32 -28.19 -9.59
C LYS A 17 14.63 -27.53 -9.13
N GLY A 18 14.58 -26.86 -7.99
CA GLY A 18 15.71 -26.13 -7.41
C GLY A 18 15.82 -24.66 -7.85
N TYR A 19 15.03 -24.21 -8.83
CA TYR A 19 15.00 -22.81 -9.24
C TYR A 19 14.19 -21.97 -8.25
N VAL A 20 14.80 -20.88 -7.81
CA VAL A 20 14.17 -19.81 -7.04
C VAL A 20 14.11 -18.59 -7.96
N PRO A 21 12.91 -18.14 -8.37
CA PRO A 21 12.78 -16.91 -9.14
C PRO A 21 13.19 -15.71 -8.27
N VAL A 22 13.78 -14.69 -8.90
CA VAL A 22 14.05 -13.43 -8.19
C VAL A 22 12.72 -12.70 -7.93
N ALA A 23 12.66 -11.94 -6.83
CA ALA A 23 11.42 -11.31 -6.38
C ALA A 23 10.72 -10.47 -7.47
N TYR A 24 11.50 -9.71 -8.25
CA TYR A 24 10.99 -8.83 -9.29
C TYR A 24 10.35 -9.58 -10.47
N SER A 25 11.04 -10.58 -11.04
CA SER A 25 10.60 -11.30 -12.25
C SER A 25 9.67 -12.47 -11.97
N SER A 26 9.32 -12.70 -10.71
CA SER A 26 8.36 -13.73 -10.34
C SER A 26 6.94 -13.36 -10.80
N PRO A 27 6.18 -14.26 -11.45
CA PRO A 27 4.81 -13.90 -11.87
C PRO A 27 3.81 -13.60 -10.73
N HIS A 28 4.14 -13.95 -9.48
CA HIS A 28 3.44 -13.55 -8.26
C HIS A 28 4.00 -12.27 -7.62
N SER A 29 4.97 -11.62 -8.26
CA SER A 29 5.60 -10.37 -7.82
C SER A 29 4.55 -9.29 -7.58
N SER A 30 4.58 -8.70 -6.39
CA SER A 30 3.80 -7.50 -6.09
C SER A 30 4.41 -6.24 -6.73
N LEU A 31 5.69 -6.26 -7.12
CA LEU A 31 6.38 -5.13 -7.75
C LEU A 31 5.86 -4.87 -9.16
N GLU A 32 5.35 -5.89 -9.86
CA GLU A 32 4.74 -5.73 -11.20
C GLU A 32 3.27 -5.26 -11.13
N ARG A 33 2.72 -5.05 -9.94
CA ARG A 33 1.33 -4.65 -9.76
C ARG A 33 1.24 -3.14 -9.56
N SER A 34 0.57 -2.46 -10.48
CA SER A 34 0.31 -1.01 -10.37
C SER A 34 -0.37 -0.64 -9.05
N ALA A 35 -1.21 -1.53 -8.50
CA ALA A 35 -1.84 -1.34 -7.19
C ALA A 35 -0.81 -1.19 -6.05
N THR A 36 0.28 -1.96 -6.07
CA THR A 36 1.34 -1.85 -5.05
C THR A 36 2.07 -0.52 -5.17
N TRP A 37 2.38 -0.08 -6.39
CA TRP A 37 3.03 1.20 -6.65
C TRP A 37 2.16 2.39 -6.25
N LEU A 38 0.88 2.39 -6.66
CA LEU A 38 -0.07 3.40 -6.24
C LEU A 38 -0.23 3.40 -4.72
N GLY A 39 -0.27 2.22 -4.10
CA GLY A 39 -0.34 2.09 -2.65
C GLY A 39 0.85 2.72 -1.93
N MET A 40 2.08 2.45 -2.38
CA MET A 40 3.30 3.10 -1.87
C MET A 40 3.29 4.61 -2.12
N GLY A 41 2.83 5.05 -3.30
CA GLY A 41 2.65 6.46 -3.63
C GLY A 41 1.71 7.17 -2.67
N PHE A 42 0.55 6.59 -2.37
CA PHE A 42 -0.39 7.14 -1.39
C PHE A 42 0.19 7.21 0.02
N LEU A 43 0.97 6.22 0.45
CA LEU A 43 1.66 6.28 1.75
C LEU A 43 2.68 7.43 1.77
N LEU A 44 3.43 7.64 0.69
CA LEU A 44 4.35 8.78 0.59
C LEU A 44 3.58 10.12 0.58
N THR A 45 2.48 10.21 -0.16
CA THR A 45 1.62 11.40 -0.21
C THR A 45 1.01 11.74 1.15
N ALA A 46 0.72 10.76 2.00
CA ALA A 46 0.22 11.00 3.36
C ALA A 46 1.16 11.90 4.19
N LEU A 47 2.46 11.89 3.89
CA LEU A 47 3.45 12.76 4.54
C LEU A 47 3.14 14.26 4.34
N ALA A 48 2.56 14.63 3.19
CA ALA A 48 2.13 16.01 2.95
C ALA A 48 1.01 16.41 3.94
N GLY A 49 0.07 15.51 4.24
CA GLY A 49 -0.96 15.74 5.26
C GLY A 49 -0.36 15.94 6.64
N VAL A 50 0.62 15.11 7.03
CA VAL A 50 1.37 15.27 8.29
C VAL A 50 2.09 16.61 8.34
N GLY A 51 2.74 17.02 7.25
CA GLY A 51 3.38 18.33 7.13
C GLY A 51 2.41 19.50 7.34
N THR A 52 1.21 19.42 6.76
CA THR A 52 0.16 20.42 6.97
C THR A 52 -0.29 20.52 8.42
N VAL A 53 -0.39 19.39 9.14
CA VAL A 53 -0.70 19.39 10.58
C VAL A 53 0.43 20.05 11.37
N LEU A 54 1.68 19.70 11.08
CA LEU A 54 2.85 20.30 11.74
C LEU A 54 2.89 21.81 11.52
N PHE A 55 2.63 22.26 10.29
CA PHE A 55 2.52 23.69 9.97
C PHE A 55 1.41 24.36 10.78
N ALA A 56 0.23 23.75 10.87
CA ALA A 56 -0.90 24.30 11.59
C ALA A 56 -0.65 24.41 13.11
N VAL A 57 -0.03 23.40 13.72
CA VAL A 57 0.37 23.43 15.13
C VAL A 57 1.47 24.48 15.37
N GLY A 58 2.43 24.59 14.44
CA GLY A 58 3.44 25.64 14.47
C GLY A 58 2.83 27.03 14.41
N ALA A 59 1.91 27.27 13.47
CA ALA A 59 1.22 28.54 13.28
C ALA A 59 0.35 28.96 14.48
N ASN A 60 -0.10 28.01 15.30
CA ASN A 60 -0.81 28.30 16.56
C ASN A 60 0.13 28.54 17.76
N SER A 61 1.36 28.04 17.70
CA SER A 61 2.30 28.07 18.84
C SER A 61 3.35 29.17 18.74
N VAL A 62 3.75 29.57 17.52
CA VAL A 62 4.80 30.58 17.29
C VAL A 62 4.42 31.53 16.16
N GLY A 63 4.70 32.83 16.34
CA GLY A 63 4.51 33.86 15.31
C GLY A 63 3.12 34.50 15.27
N GLN A 64 2.75 35.04 14.10
CA GLN A 64 1.43 35.64 13.88
C GLN A 64 0.39 34.52 13.78
N GLN A 65 -0.53 34.46 14.74
CA GLN A 65 -1.49 33.38 14.88
C GLN A 65 -2.41 33.35 13.66
N GLN A 66 -2.27 32.30 12.85
CA GLN A 66 -3.04 32.17 11.63
C GLN A 66 -4.51 31.87 11.97
N GLU A 67 -5.44 32.70 11.51
CA GLU A 67 -6.87 32.62 11.89
C GLU A 67 -7.52 31.26 11.54
N HIS A 68 -6.94 30.54 10.59
CA HIS A 68 -7.47 29.28 10.08
C HIS A 68 -6.61 28.04 10.43
N TRP A 69 -5.75 28.12 11.44
CA TRP A 69 -4.89 26.99 11.84
C TRP A 69 -5.67 25.71 12.16
N VAL A 70 -6.87 25.83 12.76
CA VAL A 70 -7.74 24.67 13.04
C VAL A 70 -8.19 23.98 11.76
N LEU A 71 -8.57 24.76 10.73
CA LEU A 71 -8.99 24.23 9.44
C LEU A 71 -7.84 23.49 8.74
N TYR A 72 -6.63 24.06 8.77
CA TYR A 72 -5.45 23.37 8.21
C TYR A 72 -5.13 22.09 8.96
N SER A 73 -5.29 22.07 10.28
CA SER A 73 -5.13 20.86 11.09
C SER A 73 -6.10 19.75 10.66
N ILE A 74 -7.39 20.10 10.48
CA ILE A 74 -8.42 19.14 10.06
C ILE A 74 -8.11 18.58 8.66
N ILE A 75 -7.80 19.46 7.70
CA ILE A 75 -7.46 19.04 6.33
C ILE A 75 -6.24 18.12 6.34
N GLY A 76 -5.19 18.50 7.07
CA GLY A 76 -3.96 17.71 7.18
C GLY A 76 -4.21 16.31 7.76
N VAL A 77 -4.98 16.22 8.86
CA VAL A 77 -5.33 14.93 9.49
C VAL A 77 -6.16 14.07 8.55
N VAL A 78 -7.24 14.63 7.98
CA VAL A 78 -8.13 13.88 7.08
C VAL A 78 -7.35 13.38 5.86
N PHE A 79 -6.53 14.23 5.25
CA PHE A 79 -5.72 13.87 4.09
C PHE A 79 -4.72 12.76 4.44
N ALA A 80 -3.99 12.89 5.55
CA ALA A 80 -3.03 11.88 6.00
C ALA A 80 -3.71 10.53 6.26
N VAL A 81 -4.86 10.50 6.94
CA VAL A 81 -5.60 9.28 7.24
C VAL A 81 -6.13 8.63 5.97
N VAL A 82 -6.78 9.40 5.09
CA VAL A 82 -7.35 8.87 3.84
C VAL A 82 -6.26 8.27 2.96
N CYS A 83 -5.16 8.99 2.73
CA CYS A 83 -4.03 8.49 1.95
C CYS A 83 -3.40 7.24 2.59
N THR A 84 -3.26 7.21 3.92
CA THR A 84 -2.70 6.05 4.62
C THR A 84 -3.59 4.81 4.48
N VAL A 85 -4.90 4.96 4.67
CA VAL A 85 -5.87 3.86 4.55
C VAL A 85 -5.92 3.35 3.11
N LEU A 86 -6.06 4.25 2.13
CA LEU A 86 -6.07 3.88 0.72
C LEU A 86 -4.77 3.19 0.30
N GLY A 87 -3.63 3.75 0.70
CA GLY A 87 -2.30 3.20 0.42
C GLY A 87 -2.15 1.78 0.98
N THR A 88 -2.52 1.58 2.24
CA THR A 88 -2.46 0.28 2.91
C THR A 88 -3.37 -0.76 2.23
N VAL A 89 -4.62 -0.40 1.92
CA VAL A 89 -5.57 -1.29 1.24
C VAL A 89 -5.07 -1.70 -0.15
N LEU A 90 -4.49 -0.76 -0.90
CA LEU A 90 -3.93 -1.02 -2.22
C LEU A 90 -2.72 -1.96 -2.15
N ILE A 91 -1.83 -1.78 -1.18
CA ILE A 91 -0.69 -2.68 -0.94
C ILE A 91 -1.18 -4.09 -0.59
N ILE A 92 -2.16 -4.22 0.31
CA ILE A 92 -2.72 -5.53 0.69
C ILE A 92 -3.28 -6.24 -0.55
N LYS A 93 -4.01 -5.53 -1.42
CA LYS A 93 -4.53 -6.08 -2.67
C LYS A 93 -3.40 -6.45 -3.65
N GLY A 94 -2.39 -5.61 -3.78
CA GLY A 94 -1.20 -5.87 -4.61
C GLY A 94 -0.40 -7.10 -4.16
N ARG A 95 -0.37 -7.39 -2.85
CA ARG A 95 0.30 -8.54 -2.24
C ARG A 95 -0.53 -9.83 -2.23
N ALA A 96 -1.80 -9.79 -2.61
CA ALA A 96 -2.68 -10.96 -2.57
C ALA A 96 -2.17 -12.16 -3.41
N PRO A 97 -1.60 -11.98 -4.62
CA PRO A 97 -1.03 -13.09 -5.40
C PRO A 97 0.17 -13.75 -4.71
N TYR A 98 1.11 -12.96 -4.17
CA TYR A 98 2.23 -13.46 -3.38
C TYR A 98 1.76 -14.30 -2.18
N ASN A 99 0.78 -13.79 -1.44
CA ASN A 99 0.23 -14.52 -0.29
C ASN A 99 -0.46 -15.83 -0.67
N ARG A 100 -0.99 -15.94 -1.90
CA ARG A 100 -1.54 -17.21 -2.42
C ARG A 100 -0.42 -18.18 -2.77
N TYR A 101 0.64 -17.70 -3.43
CA TYR A 101 1.82 -18.50 -3.72
C TYR A 101 2.45 -19.11 -2.46
N VAL A 102 2.66 -18.31 -1.42
CA VAL A 102 3.24 -18.79 -0.15
C VAL A 102 2.36 -19.86 0.49
N LYS A 103 1.03 -19.71 0.44
CA LYS A 103 0.08 -20.70 0.97
C LYS A 103 0.07 -22.01 0.18
N GLU A 104 0.23 -21.93 -1.14
CA GLU A 104 0.17 -23.10 -2.03
C GLU A 104 1.47 -23.89 -2.04
N THR A 105 2.62 -23.22 -1.89
CA THR A 105 3.93 -23.85 -2.04
C THR A 105 4.72 -23.99 -0.75
N GLY A 106 4.32 -23.29 0.32
CA GLY A 106 5.08 -23.21 1.57
C GLY A 106 6.43 -22.49 1.44
N ARG A 107 6.76 -21.98 0.26
CA ARG A 107 8.03 -21.29 -0.01
C ARG A 107 7.86 -19.82 0.30
N THR A 108 8.56 -19.36 1.33
CA THR A 108 8.81 -17.94 1.58
C THR A 108 10.10 -17.58 0.86
N GLN A 109 9.97 -17.04 -0.35
CA GLN A 109 11.06 -16.37 -1.06
C GLN A 109 10.84 -14.86 -0.93
#